data_AF-A0AAP7IC37-F1
#
_entry.id   AF-A0AAP7IC37-F1
#
_cell.length_a   1.000
_cell.length_b   1.000
_cell.length_c   1.000
_cell.angle_alpha   90.00
_cell.angle_beta   90.00
_cell.angle_gamma   90.00
#
_symmetry.space_group_name_H-M   'P 1'
#
loop_
_entity.id
_entity.type
_entity.pdbx_description
1 polymer ?
#
loop_
_entity_poly.entity_id
_entity_poly.type
_entity_poly.pdbx_seq_one_letter_code
_entity_poly.pdbx_strand_id
1 'polypeptide(L)'
;MENMNVNLEETKEAVNNLKSKDYSDNKQQYDETETKIIKQKDYIRNKLMPDNKQEDERIKEIASKLSSHIKVAFDEFDNVDEVIGYLTPTFQRGKVDKAYGRALLLMEENTLIEQVKVHFDDHKINAKLMDYILTELIELSNEIMPNEYSEILTIERSYFELLYSDN
;
A
#
# COMPACT_ATOMS: atom_id res chain seq x y z
N MET A 1 8.88 7.79 -23.70
CA MET A 1 8.44 7.88 -22.29
C MET A 1 7.41 8.98 -22.25
N GLU A 2 6.16 8.66 -21.94
CA GLU A 2 5.13 9.70 -21.73
C GLU A 2 5.60 10.63 -20.61
N ASN A 3 5.43 11.94 -20.80
CA ASN A 3 5.60 12.94 -19.75
C ASN A 3 4.45 12.77 -18.74
N MET A 4 4.53 11.70 -17.96
CA MET A 4 3.59 11.46 -16.87
C MET A 4 3.88 12.50 -15.79
N ASN A 5 2.83 13.13 -15.26
CA ASN A 5 2.87 14.00 -14.09
C ASN A 5 2.02 13.38 -12.99
N VAL A 6 2.29 13.78 -11.73
CA VAL A 6 1.44 13.41 -10.59
C VAL A 6 0.05 13.98 -10.86
N ASN A 7 -0.97 13.14 -10.88
CA ASN A 7 -2.35 13.54 -11.11
C ASN A 7 -3.30 12.83 -10.13
N LEU A 8 -3.22 13.29 -8.87
CA LEU A 8 -4.00 12.73 -7.78
C LEU A 8 -5.48 13.05 -7.91
N GLU A 9 -5.84 14.23 -8.42
CA GLU A 9 -7.25 14.63 -8.60
C GLU A 9 -7.96 13.72 -9.59
N GLU A 10 -7.40 13.46 -10.77
CA GLU A 10 -8.05 12.52 -11.71
C GLU A 10 -8.09 11.09 -11.18
N THR A 11 -7.16 10.70 -10.30
CA THR A 11 -7.16 9.36 -9.68
C THR A 11 -8.25 9.27 -8.62
N LYS A 12 -8.41 10.32 -7.82
CA LYS A 12 -9.48 10.48 -6.84
C LYS A 12 -10.85 10.54 -7.51
N GLU A 13 -10.99 11.23 -8.64
CA GLU A 13 -12.21 11.22 -9.45
C GLU A 13 -12.54 9.82 -9.96
N ALA A 14 -11.54 9.05 -10.42
CA ALA A 14 -11.76 7.67 -10.86
C ALA A 14 -12.31 6.80 -9.72
N VAL A 15 -11.75 6.88 -8.51
CA VAL A 15 -12.28 6.18 -7.32
C VAL A 15 -13.67 6.68 -6.95
N ASN A 16 -13.91 7.99 -6.97
CA ASN A 16 -15.24 8.55 -6.67
C ASN A 16 -16.32 8.06 -7.64
N ASN A 17 -15.98 7.82 -8.91
CA ASN A 17 -16.90 7.30 -9.92
C ASN A 17 -17.30 5.83 -9.68
N LEU A 18 -16.66 5.12 -8.75
CA LEU A 18 -17.02 3.76 -8.34
C LEU A 18 -18.07 3.75 -7.21
N LYS A 19 -18.21 4.83 -6.43
CA LYS A 19 -19.10 4.89 -5.24
C LYS A 19 -20.57 4.56 -5.48
N SER A 20 -21.03 4.65 -6.72
CA SER A 20 -22.42 4.35 -7.11
C SER A 20 -22.52 3.12 -8.01
N LYS A 21 -21.52 2.24 -8.00
CA LYS A 21 -21.40 1.10 -8.91
C LYS A 21 -21.06 -0.15 -8.11
N ASP A 22 -21.84 -1.21 -8.32
CA ASP A 22 -21.52 -2.51 -7.73
C ASP A 22 -20.32 -3.14 -8.46
N TYR A 23 -19.39 -3.73 -7.70
CA TYR A 23 -18.21 -4.41 -8.26
C TYR A 23 -18.56 -5.46 -9.33
N SER A 24 -19.56 -6.30 -9.08
CA SER A 24 -19.89 -7.44 -9.95
C SER A 24 -20.22 -7.04 -11.40
N ASP A 25 -20.92 -5.92 -11.59
CA ASP A 25 -21.29 -5.40 -12.90
C ASP A 25 -20.24 -4.46 -13.50
N ASN A 26 -19.28 -3.99 -12.70
CA ASN A 26 -18.32 -2.94 -13.08
C ASN A 26 -16.86 -3.35 -12.90
N LYS A 27 -16.57 -4.65 -12.82
CA LYS A 27 -15.22 -5.20 -12.56
C LYS A 27 -14.12 -4.55 -13.41
N GLN A 28 -14.35 -4.36 -14.72
CA GLN A 28 -13.36 -3.72 -15.60
C GLN A 28 -12.99 -2.31 -15.13
N GLN A 29 -13.96 -1.53 -14.64
CA GLN A 29 -13.71 -0.17 -14.17
C GLN A 29 -12.96 -0.15 -12.83
N TYR A 30 -13.19 -1.15 -11.97
CA TYR A 30 -12.39 -1.35 -10.76
C TYR A 30 -10.94 -1.69 -11.13
N ASP A 31 -10.72 -2.67 -12.02
CA ASP A 31 -9.39 -3.09 -12.47
C ASP A 31 -8.62 -1.91 -13.14
N GLU A 32 -9.32 -1.10 -13.96
CA GLU A 32 -8.76 0.10 -14.58
C GLU A 32 -8.39 1.18 -13.55
N THR A 33 -9.24 1.35 -12.52
CA THR A 33 -9.00 2.32 -11.44
C THR A 33 -7.81 1.91 -10.58
N GLU A 34 -7.71 0.64 -10.21
CA GLU A 34 -6.56 0.08 -9.49
C GLU A 34 -5.27 0.26 -10.28
N THR A 35 -5.29 -0.07 -11.57
CA THR A 35 -4.14 0.13 -12.46
C THR A 35 -3.71 1.61 -12.49
N LYS A 36 -4.66 2.54 -12.47
CA LYS A 36 -4.38 3.99 -12.43
C LYS A 36 -3.71 4.38 -11.10
N ILE A 37 -4.22 3.88 -9.97
CA ILE A 37 -3.64 4.10 -8.64
C ILE A 37 -2.20 3.59 -8.61
N ILE A 38 -1.96 2.34 -9.02
CA ILE A 38 -0.62 1.71 -9.04
C ILE A 38 0.34 2.55 -9.89
N LYS A 39 -0.06 2.94 -11.10
CA LYS A 39 0.79 3.76 -11.99
C LYS A 39 1.17 5.10 -11.37
N GLN A 40 0.25 5.79 -10.72
CA GLN A 40 0.52 7.07 -10.04
C GLN A 40 1.42 6.85 -8.82
N LYS A 41 1.16 5.82 -8.02
CA LYS A 41 1.96 5.43 -6.86
C LYS A 41 3.40 5.11 -7.26
N ASP A 42 3.60 4.30 -8.30
CA ASP A 42 4.92 3.97 -8.85
C ASP A 42 5.65 5.20 -9.37
N TYR A 43 4.94 6.11 -10.05
CA TYR A 43 5.52 7.35 -10.54
C TYR A 43 6.00 8.26 -9.38
N ILE A 44 5.20 8.43 -8.33
CA ILE A 44 5.59 9.18 -7.13
C ILE A 44 6.77 8.49 -6.44
N ARG A 45 6.68 7.17 -6.22
CA ARG A 45 7.74 6.35 -5.59
C ARG A 45 9.07 6.51 -6.31
N ASN A 46 9.09 6.43 -7.64
CA ASN A 46 10.30 6.57 -8.45
C ASN A 46 10.98 7.93 -8.28
N LYS A 47 10.22 9.01 -8.01
CA LYS A 47 10.79 10.33 -7.69
C LYS A 47 11.37 10.42 -6.28
N LEU A 48 10.94 9.54 -5.37
CA LEU A 48 11.32 9.53 -3.96
C LEU A 48 12.42 8.52 -3.64
N MET A 49 12.79 7.69 -4.61
CA MET A 49 13.94 6.80 -4.53
C MET A 49 15.23 7.61 -4.33
N PRO A 50 16.21 7.10 -3.57
CA PRO A 50 17.45 7.82 -3.35
C PRO A 50 18.26 7.99 -4.65
N ASP A 51 18.70 9.22 -4.91
CA ASP A 51 19.59 9.51 -6.04
C ASP A 51 21.05 9.09 -5.78
N ASN A 52 21.40 8.80 -4.52
CA ASN A 52 22.73 8.38 -4.13
C ASN A 52 22.79 6.86 -3.89
N LYS A 53 23.85 6.24 -4.41
CA LYS A 53 24.04 4.79 -4.39
C LYS A 53 24.07 4.20 -2.97
N GLN A 54 24.67 4.91 -2.00
CA GLN A 54 24.81 4.41 -0.64
C GLN A 54 23.46 4.28 0.08
N GLU A 55 22.59 5.28 -0.06
CA GLU A 55 21.26 5.27 0.52
C GLU A 55 20.34 4.28 -0.21
N ASP A 56 20.46 4.16 -1.53
CA ASP A 56 19.76 3.14 -2.32
C ASP A 56 20.13 1.72 -1.86
N GLU A 57 21.41 1.41 -1.73
CA GLU A 57 21.89 0.12 -1.21
C GLU A 57 21.40 -0.13 0.22
N ARG A 58 21.45 0.89 1.09
CA ARG A 58 20.96 0.78 2.47
C ARG A 58 19.45 0.49 2.52
N ILE A 59 18.64 1.19 1.74
CA ILE A 59 17.20 0.96 1.68
C ILE A 59 16.89 -0.44 1.16
N LYS A 60 17.60 -0.89 0.12
CA LYS A 60 17.45 -2.25 -0.43
C LYS A 60 17.82 -3.34 0.57
N GLU A 61 18.87 -3.15 1.36
CA GLU A 61 19.24 -4.12 2.41
C GLU A 61 18.15 -4.23 3.49
N ILE A 62 17.60 -3.08 3.90
CA ILE A 62 16.51 -3.06 4.88
C ILE A 62 15.24 -3.69 4.28
N ALA A 63 14.91 -3.35 3.03
CA ALA A 63 13.78 -3.91 2.30
C ALA A 63 13.86 -5.44 2.21
N SER A 64 15.02 -6.02 1.90
CA SER A 64 15.20 -7.47 1.87
C SER A 64 14.87 -8.15 3.21
N LYS A 65 15.24 -7.52 4.33
CA LYS A 65 14.91 -8.00 5.68
C LYS A 65 13.43 -7.85 5.98
N LEU A 66 12.84 -6.71 5.61
CA LEU A 66 11.40 -6.45 5.71
C LEU A 66 10.60 -7.47 4.90
N SER A 67 10.97 -7.74 3.65
CA SER A 67 10.32 -8.70 2.77
C SER A 67 10.29 -10.10 3.39
N SER A 68 11.41 -10.53 3.99
CA SER A 68 11.49 -11.81 4.71
C SER A 68 10.58 -11.82 5.93
N HIS A 69 10.52 -10.72 6.67
CA HIS A 69 9.66 -10.60 7.85
C HIS A 69 8.17 -10.57 7.48
N ILE A 70 7.79 -9.80 6.45
CA ILE A 70 6.44 -9.76 5.89
C ILE A 70 6.02 -11.15 5.44
N LYS A 71 6.88 -11.85 4.69
CA LYS A 71 6.60 -13.23 4.28
C LYS A 71 6.28 -14.15 5.45
N VAL A 72 7.06 -14.09 6.54
CA VAL A 72 6.76 -14.88 7.76
C VAL A 72 5.37 -14.56 8.32
N ALA A 73 4.94 -13.30 8.27
CA ALA A 73 3.62 -12.90 8.73
C ALA A 73 2.49 -13.63 7.99
N PHE A 74 2.65 -13.83 6.68
CA PHE A 74 1.65 -14.49 5.83
C PHE A 74 1.85 -16.00 5.72
N ASP A 75 3.07 -16.52 5.93
CA ASP A 75 3.33 -17.96 5.85
C ASP A 75 2.97 -18.71 7.16
N GLU A 76 3.10 -18.04 8.32
CA GLU A 76 3.02 -18.72 9.63
C GLU A 76 1.73 -18.44 10.43
N PHE A 77 0.93 -17.45 10.03
CA PHE A 77 -0.27 -17.04 10.77
C PHE A 77 -1.55 -17.14 9.95
N ASP A 78 -2.44 -18.02 10.39
CA ASP A 78 -3.79 -18.22 9.82
C ASP A 78 -4.86 -17.35 10.50
N ASN A 79 -4.46 -16.46 11.41
CA ASN A 79 -5.36 -15.57 12.14
C ASN A 79 -5.00 -14.11 11.89
N VAL A 80 -5.99 -13.29 11.54
CA VAL A 80 -5.80 -11.86 11.23
C VAL A 80 -5.23 -11.06 12.39
N ASP A 81 -5.61 -11.35 13.62
CA ASP A 81 -5.11 -10.62 14.80
C ASP A 81 -3.64 -11.00 15.08
N GLU A 82 -3.23 -12.23 14.74
CA GLU A 82 -1.82 -12.65 14.82
C GLU A 82 -0.96 -11.99 13.74
N VAL A 83 -1.46 -11.91 12.50
CA VAL A 83 -0.80 -11.17 11.41
C VAL A 83 -0.62 -9.69 11.80
N ILE A 84 -1.69 -9.05 12.28
CA ILE A 84 -1.66 -7.66 12.76
C ILE A 84 -0.66 -7.50 13.90
N GLY A 85 -0.75 -8.35 14.92
CA GLY A 85 0.14 -8.31 16.09
C GLY A 85 1.61 -8.48 15.71
N TYR A 86 1.90 -9.32 14.72
CA TYR A 86 3.24 -9.55 14.22
C TYR A 86 3.79 -8.40 13.37
N LEU A 87 2.95 -7.74 12.56
CA LEU A 87 3.34 -6.62 11.70
C LEU A 87 3.38 -5.27 12.43
N THR A 88 2.63 -5.10 13.53
CA THR A 88 2.56 -3.84 14.30
C THR A 88 3.96 -3.28 14.66
N PRO A 89 4.92 -4.07 15.18
CA PRO A 89 6.26 -3.58 15.49
C PRO A 89 7.01 -3.04 14.26
N THR A 90 6.72 -3.54 13.06
CA THR A 90 7.34 -3.07 11.82
C THR A 90 6.91 -1.63 11.52
N PHE A 91 5.63 -1.29 11.67
CA PHE A 91 5.15 0.08 11.50
C PHE A 91 5.67 1.02 12.60
N GLN A 92 5.63 0.58 13.86
CA GLN A 92 6.15 1.35 14.99
C GLN A 92 7.63 1.67 14.83
N ARG A 93 8.44 0.71 14.36
CA ARG A 93 9.84 0.94 14.07
C ARG A 93 10.03 1.92 12.91
N GLY A 94 9.20 1.84 11.86
CA GLY A 94 9.26 2.75 10.73
C GLY A 94 9.10 4.22 11.12
N LYS A 95 8.25 4.51 12.12
CA LYS A 95 8.02 5.85 12.68
C LYS A 95 9.27 6.40 13.38
N VAL A 96 10.10 5.54 13.97
CA VAL A 96 11.33 5.91 14.69
C VAL A 96 12.57 5.95 13.78
N ASP A 97 12.75 4.93 12.94
CA ASP A 97 13.87 4.79 12.01
C ASP A 97 13.42 5.13 10.59
N LYS A 98 13.67 6.36 10.16
CA LYS A 98 13.25 6.87 8.84
C LYS A 98 13.77 6.05 7.67
N ALA A 99 14.96 5.47 7.75
CA ALA A 99 15.49 4.64 6.67
C ALA A 99 14.69 3.32 6.58
N TYR A 100 14.31 2.77 7.73
CA TYR A 100 13.45 1.60 7.82
C TYR A 100 12.04 1.89 7.33
N GLY A 101 11.43 3.00 7.76
CA GLY A 101 10.11 3.41 7.30
C GLY A 101 10.07 3.69 5.79
N ARG A 102 11.10 4.36 5.25
CA ARG A 102 11.23 4.58 3.80
C ARG A 102 11.40 3.27 3.04
N ALA A 103 12.13 2.30 3.57
CA ALA A 103 12.23 0.98 2.95
C ALA A 103 10.88 0.26 2.92
N LEU A 104 10.10 0.33 4.00
CA LEU A 104 8.74 -0.21 4.03
C LEU A 104 7.85 0.45 2.97
N LEU A 105 7.79 1.79 2.94
CA LEU A 105 6.91 2.53 2.02
C LEU A 105 7.34 2.43 0.56
N LEU A 106 8.63 2.54 0.26
CA LEU A 106 9.12 2.62 -1.12
C LEU A 106 9.39 1.25 -1.76
N MET A 107 9.58 0.18 -0.98
CA MET A 107 10.00 -1.12 -1.53
C MET A 107 9.01 -2.25 -1.23
N GLU A 108 8.40 -2.27 -0.05
CA GLU A 108 7.65 -3.44 0.42
C GLU A 108 6.14 -3.21 0.54
N GLU A 109 5.68 -1.95 0.53
CA GLU A 109 4.27 -1.59 0.67
C GLU A 109 3.38 -2.30 -0.37
N ASN A 110 3.79 -2.32 -1.64
CA ASN A 110 2.99 -3.02 -2.66
C ASN A 110 2.98 -4.54 -2.44
N THR A 111 4.12 -5.13 -2.05
CA THR A 111 4.20 -6.55 -1.71
C THR A 111 3.24 -6.89 -0.57
N LEU A 112 3.21 -6.04 0.45
CA LEU A 112 2.34 -6.19 1.60
C LEU A 112 0.87 -6.17 1.20
N ILE A 113 0.45 -5.20 0.37
CA ILE A 113 -0.91 -5.11 -0.17
C ILE A 113 -1.28 -6.35 -1.00
N GLU A 114 -0.40 -6.81 -1.88
CA GLU A 114 -0.65 -8.00 -2.71
C GLU A 114 -0.81 -9.27 -1.87
N GLN A 115 -0.04 -9.43 -0.79
CA GLN A 115 -0.20 -10.56 0.13
C GLN A 115 -1.58 -10.51 0.81
N VAL A 116 -2.02 -9.34 1.29
CA VAL A 116 -3.32 -9.19 1.95
C VAL A 116 -4.49 -9.58 1.04
N LYS A 117 -4.43 -9.26 -0.26
CA LYS A 117 -5.51 -9.57 -1.22
C LYS A 117 -5.82 -11.07 -1.31
N VAL A 118 -4.82 -11.92 -1.08
CA VAL A 118 -4.89 -13.36 -1.37
C VAL A 118 -4.69 -14.25 -0.15
N HIS A 119 -4.43 -13.67 1.03
CA HIS A 119 -4.04 -14.45 2.20
C HIS A 119 -5.19 -15.26 2.79
N PHE A 120 -6.32 -14.61 3.11
CA PHE A 120 -7.49 -15.30 3.64
C PHE A 120 -8.52 -15.56 2.55
N ASP A 121 -9.20 -16.70 2.62
CA ASP A 121 -10.35 -16.99 1.76
C ASP A 121 -11.56 -16.10 2.09
N ASP A 122 -11.64 -15.57 3.32
CA ASP A 122 -12.72 -14.70 3.76
C ASP A 122 -12.42 -13.23 3.40
N HIS A 123 -13.21 -12.71 2.47
CA HIS A 123 -13.13 -11.34 1.99
C HIS A 123 -13.25 -10.29 3.10
N LYS A 124 -14.05 -10.53 4.15
CA LYS A 124 -14.20 -9.60 5.28
C LYS A 124 -12.95 -9.56 6.15
N ILE A 125 -12.23 -10.69 6.23
CA ILE A 125 -10.96 -10.76 6.95
C ILE A 125 -9.89 -10.00 6.16
N ASN A 126 -9.82 -10.20 4.83
CA ASN A 126 -8.93 -9.42 3.97
C ASN A 126 -9.24 -7.93 4.02
N ALA A 127 -10.52 -7.54 4.04
CA ALA A 127 -10.95 -6.15 4.19
C ALA A 127 -10.42 -5.52 5.49
N LYS A 128 -10.59 -6.22 6.63
CA LYS A 128 -10.10 -5.77 7.94
C LYS A 128 -8.58 -5.60 7.93
N LEU A 129 -7.85 -6.57 7.38
CA LEU A 129 -6.40 -6.50 7.31
C LEU A 129 -5.93 -5.39 6.37
N MET A 130 -6.56 -5.24 5.21
CA MET A 130 -6.23 -4.20 4.23
C MET A 130 -6.42 -2.80 4.83
N ASP A 131 -7.54 -2.58 5.51
CA ASP A 131 -7.83 -1.32 6.19
C ASP A 131 -6.79 -0.99 7.26
N TYR A 132 -6.41 -1.98 8.09
CA TYR A 132 -5.36 -1.82 9.09
C TYR A 132 -4.01 -1.45 8.44
N ILE A 133 -3.57 -2.23 7.44
CA ILE A 133 -2.28 -2.03 6.77
C ILE A 133 -2.22 -0.65 6.12
N LEU A 134 -3.25 -0.26 5.36
CA LEU A 134 -3.28 1.05 4.71
C LEU A 134 -3.35 2.19 5.72
N THR A 135 -4.06 2.02 6.84
CA THR A 135 -4.06 3.01 7.93
C THR A 135 -2.65 3.23 8.48
N GLU A 136 -1.92 2.16 8.83
CA GLU A 136 -0.55 2.28 9.34
C GLU A 136 0.43 2.83 8.29
N LEU A 137 0.28 2.47 7.02
CA LEU A 137 1.09 3.02 5.92
C LEU A 137 0.83 4.52 5.73
N ILE A 138 -0.43 4.97 5.79
CA ILE A 138 -0.80 6.39 5.70
C ILE A 138 -0.22 7.17 6.90
N GLU A 139 -0.38 6.65 8.11
CA GLU A 139 0.20 7.27 9.32
C GLU A 139 1.72 7.39 9.20
N LEU A 140 2.41 6.30 8.84
CA LEU A 140 3.85 6.30 8.63
C LEU A 140 4.25 7.30 7.54
N SER A 141 3.55 7.31 6.41
CA SER A 141 3.80 8.22 5.29
C SER A 141 3.66 9.69 5.72
N ASN A 142 2.63 10.02 6.50
CA ASN A 142 2.42 11.38 7.02
C ASN A 142 3.57 11.87 7.91
N GLU A 143 4.29 10.96 8.58
CA GLU A 143 5.42 11.31 9.42
C GLU A 143 6.73 11.50 8.64
N ILE A 144 6.96 10.75 7.56
CA ILE A 144 8.29 10.64 6.93
C ILE A 144 8.34 10.90 5.43
N MET A 145 7.20 11.01 4.74
CA MET A 145 7.12 11.20 3.29
C MET A 145 6.46 12.53 2.93
N PRO A 146 6.64 13.02 1.69
CA PRO A 146 5.86 14.13 1.16
C PRO A 146 4.37 13.79 1.08
N ASN A 147 3.54 14.82 1.22
CA ASN A 147 2.07 14.69 1.22
C ASN A 147 1.50 13.89 0.04
N GLU A 148 2.10 14.02 -1.15
CA GLU A 148 1.66 13.31 -2.36
C GLU A 148 1.62 11.78 -2.16
N TYR A 149 2.57 11.21 -1.40
CA TYR A 149 2.59 9.77 -1.15
C TYR A 149 1.49 9.34 -0.17
N SER A 150 1.26 10.13 0.88
CA SER A 150 0.15 9.87 1.82
C SER A 150 -1.21 10.01 1.15
N GLU A 151 -1.34 10.96 0.22
CA GLU A 151 -2.59 11.20 -0.50
C GLU A 151 -2.91 10.06 -1.47
N ILE A 152 -1.93 9.53 -2.23
CA ILE A 152 -2.19 8.35 -3.08
C ILE A 152 -2.54 7.11 -2.25
N LEU A 153 -1.91 6.90 -1.08
CA LEU A 153 -2.29 5.82 -0.17
C LEU A 153 -3.71 6.00 0.40
N THR A 154 -4.13 7.24 0.65
CA THR A 154 -5.50 7.54 1.08
C THR A 154 -6.51 7.22 -0.03
N ILE A 155 -6.19 7.56 -1.28
CA ILE A 155 -7.00 7.21 -2.45
C ILE A 155 -7.10 5.68 -2.60
N GLU A 156 -5.98 4.97 -2.42
CA GLU A 156 -5.92 3.50 -2.48
C GLU A 156 -6.76 2.85 -1.38
N ARG A 157 -6.71 3.37 -0.15
CA ARG A 157 -7.58 2.92 0.94
C ARG A 157 -9.05 3.09 0.61
N SER A 158 -9.45 4.24 0.08
CA SER A 158 -10.84 4.45 -0.37
C SER A 158 -11.25 3.51 -1.52
N TYR A 159 -10.33 3.16 -2.43
CA TYR A 159 -10.60 2.16 -3.46
C TYR A 159 -10.88 0.79 -2.83
N PHE A 160 -10.02 0.33 -1.92
CA PHE A 160 -10.22 -0.95 -1.26
C PHE A 160 -11.47 -0.96 -0.37
N GLU A 161 -11.80 0.12 0.33
CA GLU A 161 -13.07 0.23 1.06
C GLU A 161 -14.30 -0.04 0.15
N LEU A 162 -14.27 0.45 -1.10
CA LEU A 162 -15.33 0.20 -2.08
C LEU A 162 -15.28 -1.22 -2.68
N LEU A 163 -14.07 -1.74 -2.93
CA LEU A 163 -13.90 -3.12 -3.40
C LEU A 163 -14.41 -4.12 -2.35
N TYR A 164 -14.16 -3.80 -1.07
CA TYR A 164 -14.53 -4.62 0.07
C TYR A 164 -15.98 -4.44 0.55
N SER A 165 -16.67 -3.36 0.17
CA SER A 165 -18.08 -3.13 0.56
C SER A 165 -19.10 -3.97 -0.20
N ASP A 166 -18.76 -4.40 -1.42
CA ASP A 166 -19.70 -4.98 -2.38
C ASP A 166 -19.67 -6.52 -2.44
N ASN A 167 -18.82 -7.16 -1.63
CA ASN A 167 -18.51 -8.59 -1.63
C ASN A 167 -18.56 -9.17 -0.21
#